data_AF-A0A2V6I0I7-F1
#
_entry.id   AF-A0A2V6I0I7-F1
#
_cell.length_a   1.000
_cell.length_b   1.000
_cell.length_c   1.000
_cell.angle_alpha   90.00
_cell.angle_beta   90.00
_cell.angle_gamma   90.00
#
_symmetry.space_group_name_H-M   'P 1'
#
loop_
_entity.id
_entity.type
_entity.pdbx_description
1 polymer ?
#
loop_
_entity_poly.entity_id
_entity_poly.type
_entity_poly.pdbx_seq_one_letter_code
_entity_poly.pdbx_strand_id
1 'polypeptide(L)' 'TNADPEMIDYPIPGNDDAIRAIRIVLQKLVDAIVSASGEARIREQIEMAGVSA' A
#
# COMPACT_ATOMS: atom_id res chain seq x y z
N THR A 1 -8.14 -2.96 19.40
CA THR A 1 -8.40 -2.69 20.83
C THR A 1 -9.69 -3.36 21.33
N ASN A 2 -10.11 -4.45 20.66
CA ASN A 2 -11.49 -4.96 20.57
C ASN A 2 -11.47 -6.18 19.64
N ALA A 3 -10.63 -6.13 18.60
CA ALA A 3 -10.21 -7.31 17.83
C ALA A 3 -9.08 -8.08 18.51
N ASP A 4 -9.18 -9.41 18.49
CA ASP A 4 -8.13 -10.36 18.89
C ASP A 4 -7.31 -10.76 17.65
N PRO A 5 -6.00 -10.41 17.60
CA PRO A 5 -5.15 -10.66 16.44
C PRO A 5 -4.46 -12.03 16.45
N GLU A 6 -4.72 -12.94 17.41
CA GLU A 6 -3.97 -14.20 17.56
C GLU A 6 -3.95 -15.10 16.30
N MET A 7 -5.01 -15.05 15.49
CA MET A 7 -5.13 -15.84 14.25
C MET A 7 -4.66 -15.10 12.98
N ILE A 8 -4.12 -13.89 13.10
CA ILE A 8 -3.72 -13.06 11.96
C ILE A 8 -2.20 -13.13 11.77
N ASP A 9 -1.74 -13.49 10.57
CA ASP A 9 -0.31 -13.61 10.27
C ASP A 9 0.44 -12.26 10.35
N TYR A 10 -0.22 -11.18 9.93
CA TYR A 10 0.33 -9.83 9.88
C TYR A 10 -0.65 -8.80 10.48
N PRO A 11 -0.77 -8.73 11.82
CA PRO A 11 -1.67 -7.79 12.46
C PRO A 11 -1.16 -6.35 12.30
N ILE A 12 -2.01 -5.45 11.81
CA ILE A 12 -1.70 -4.03 11.67
C ILE A 12 -2.36 -3.27 12.83
N PRO A 13 -1.61 -2.74 13.80
CA PRO A 13 -2.18 -1.94 14.88
C PRO A 13 -2.64 -0.59 14.34
N GLY A 14 -3.88 -0.21 14.65
CA GLY A 14 -4.44 1.06 14.18
C GLY A 14 -5.84 1.32 14.74
N ASN A 15 -6.36 2.50 14.47
CA ASN A 15 -7.75 2.86 14.78
C ASN A 15 -8.64 2.41 13.62
N ASP A 16 -9.48 1.40 13.86
CA ASP A 16 -10.41 0.81 12.89
C ASP A 16 -11.75 1.57 12.80
N ASP A 17 -12.10 2.39 13.79
CA ASP A 17 -13.36 3.13 13.82
C ASP A 17 -13.30 4.47 13.06
N ALA A 18 -12.10 5.04 12.91
CA ALA A 18 -11.93 6.34 12.27
C ALA A 18 -11.78 6.23 10.74
N ILE A 19 -12.71 6.85 9.99
CA ILE A 19 -12.66 6.89 8.52
C ILE A 19 -11.31 7.38 7.95
N ARG A 20 -10.67 8.33 8.63
CA ARG A 20 -9.34 8.82 8.21
C ARG A 20 -8.28 7.73 8.30
N ALA A 21 -8.29 6.93 9.37
CA ALA A 21 -7.33 5.86 9.58
C ALA A 21 -7.51 4.74 8.55
N ILE A 22 -8.76 4.33 8.29
CA ILE A 22 -9.09 3.36 7.23
C ILE A 22 -8.58 3.84 5.87
N ARG A 23 -8.83 5.11 5.51
CA ARG A 23 -8.36 5.69 4.24
C ARG A 23 -6.84 5.66 4.11
N ILE A 24 -6.10 5.96 5.17
CA ILE A 24 -4.63 5.94 5.15
C ILE A 24 -4.11 4.52 4.92
N VAL A 25 -4.66 3.53 5.64
CA VAL A 25 -4.25 2.12 5.51
C VAL A 25 -4.54 1.63 4.09
N LEU A 26 -5.73 1.87 3.57
CA LEU A 26 -6.11 1.47 2.22
C LEU A 26 -5.25 2.15 1.16
N GLN A 27 -4.94 3.44 1.31
CA GLN A 27 -4.07 4.14 0.36
C GLN A 27 -2.70 3.45 0.27
N LYS A 28 -2.07 3.15 1.42
CA LYS A 28 -0.76 2.50 1.43
C LYS A 28 -0.79 1.07 0.89
N LEU A 29 -1.86 0.33 1.16
CA LEU A 29 -2.07 -1.00 0.60
C LEU A 29 -2.18 -0.96 -0.93
N VAL A 30 -2.99 -0.04 -1.46
CA VAL A 30 -3.18 0.12 -2.90
C VAL A 30 -1.89 0.58 -3.57
N ASP A 31 -1.19 1.56 -2.99
CA ASP A 31 0.10 2.04 -3.51
C ASP A 31 1.12 0.88 -3.61
N ALA A 32 1.18 0.01 -2.60
CA ALA A 32 2.05 -1.17 -2.60
C ALA A 32 1.66 -2.21 -3.67
N ILE A 33 0.37 -2.48 -3.86
CA ILE A 33 -0.12 -3.41 -4.89
C ILE A 33 0.16 -2.86 -6.29
N VAL A 34 -0.09 -1.58 -6.52
CA VAL A 34 0.14 -0.93 -7.82
C VAL A 34 1.64 -0.92 -8.15
N SER A 35 2.49 -0.55 -7.19
CA SER A 35 3.95 -0.57 -7.38
C SER A 35 4.51 -1.97 -7.59
N ALA A 36 3.94 -2.99 -6.95
CA ALA A 36 4.30 -4.40 -7.17
C ALA A 36 3.80 -4.94 -8.51
N SER A 37 2.65 -4.44 -8.99
CA SER A 37 2.13 -4.76 -10.31
C SER A 37 3.11 -4.23 -11.35
N GLY A 38 3.69 -5.12 -12.16
CA GLY A 38 4.83 -4.82 -13.04
C GLY A 38 4.66 -3.59 -13.94
N GLU A 39 3.43 -3.15 -14.20
CA GLU A 39 3.11 -1.92 -14.92
C GLU A 39 3.69 -0.64 -14.28
N ALA A 40 3.76 -0.56 -12.96
CA ALA A 40 4.35 0.60 -12.28
C ALA A 40 5.88 0.60 -12.41
N ARG A 41 6.52 -0.57 -12.24
CA ARG A 41 7.97 -0.72 -12.52
C ARG A 41 8.31 -0.42 -13.97
N ILE A 42 7.50 -0.88 -14.92
CA ILE A 42 7.70 -0.60 -16.35
C ILE A 42 7.54 0.90 -16.62
N ARG A 43 6.54 1.57 -16.04
CA ARG A 43 6.39 3.02 -16.15
C ARG A 43 7.57 3.77 -15.55
N GLU A 44 7.99 3.45 -14.33
CA GLU A 44 9.18 4.05 -13.70
C GLU A 44 10.45 3.83 -14.54
N GLN A 45 10.63 2.63 -15.10
CA GLN A 45 11.77 2.33 -15.97
C GLN A 45 11.72 3.11 -17.29
N ILE A 46 10.55 3.24 -17.91
CA ILE A 46 10.36 4.04 -19.13
C ILE A 46 10.60 5.52 -18.85
N GLU A 47 10.10 6.04 -17.74
CA GLU A 47 10.24 7.45 -17.35
C GLU A 47 11.71 7.79 -17.00
N MET A 48 12.39 6.91 -16.27
CA MET A 48 13.83 7.02 -16.00
C MET A 48 14.69 6.94 -17.28
N ALA A 49 14.31 6.11 -18.25
CA ALA A 49 15.01 6.00 -19.53
C ALA A 49 14.74 7.23 -20.44
N GLY A 50 13.56 7.82 -20.37
CA GLY A 50 13.15 8.97 -21.20
C GLY A 50 13.74 10.32 -20.78
N VAL A 51 14.23 10.46 -19.55
CA VAL A 51 14.89 11.68 -19.06
C VAL A 51 16.38 11.76 -19.47
N SER A 52 16.92 10.70 -20.08
CA SER A 52 18.34 10.62 -20.49
C SER A 52 18.59 10.79 -22.00
N ALA A 53 17.63 11.35 -22.76
CA ALA A 53 17.78 11.64 -24.20
C ALA A 53 17.75 13.14 -24.49
#